data_AF-A0A8H9Z445-F1
#
_entry.id   AF-A0A8H9Z445-F1
#
_cell.length_a   1.000
_cell.length_b   1.000
_cell.length_c   1.000
_cell.angle_alpha   90.00
_cell.angle_beta   90.00
_cell.angle_gamma   90.00
#
_symmetry.space_group_name_H-M   'P 1'
#
loop_
_entity.id
_entity.type
_entity.pdbx_description
1 polymer ?
#
loop_
_entity_poly.entity_id
_entity_poly.type
_entity_poly.pdbx_seq_one_letter_code
_entity_poly.pdbx_strand_id
1 'polypeptide(L)'
;VSDIDPGKVQLAMEQLGAHPIANDALLSTPCDILAPCGLGAVLNRQSVAQLRCAAVAGSASAQLTHLQVADQLEARGILYA
;
A
#
# COMPACT_ATOMS: atom_id res chain seq x y z
N VAL A 1 9.04 2.23 -3.63
CA VAL A 1 8.39 1.25 -4.55
C VAL A 1 8.77 -0.15 -4.14
N SER A 2 7.91 -1.13 -4.41
CA SER A 2 8.13 -2.53 -4.05
C SER A 2 7.44 -3.42 -5.08
N ASP A 3 8.10 -4.49 -5.53
CA ASP A 3 7.56 -5.50 -6.43
C ASP A 3 8.26 -6.84 -6.14
N ILE A 4 7.62 -7.96 -6.48
CA ILE A 4 8.24 -9.30 -6.42
C ILE A 4 9.27 -9.51 -7.53
N ASP A 5 9.14 -8.75 -8.62
CA ASP A 5 10.06 -8.75 -9.75
C ASP A 5 11.16 -7.68 -9.54
N PRO A 6 12.41 -8.07 -9.24
CA PRO A 6 13.48 -7.11 -9.01
C PRO A 6 13.82 -6.26 -10.24
N GLY A 7 13.55 -6.76 -11.46
CA GLY A 7 13.76 -6.01 -12.69
C GLY A 7 12.84 -4.80 -12.80
N LYS A 8 11.58 -4.92 -12.36
CA LYS A 8 10.63 -3.79 -12.30
C LYS A 8 11.01 -2.76 -11.25
N VAL A 9 11.52 -3.21 -10.10
CA VAL A 9 12.04 -2.31 -9.06
C VAL A 9 13.24 -1.51 -9.60
N GLN A 10 14.19 -2.19 -10.25
CA GLN A 10 15.34 -1.55 -10.87
C GLN A 10 14.91 -0.53 -11.94
N LEU A 11 13.98 -0.89 -12.81
CA LEU A 11 13.44 0.00 -13.84
C LEU A 11 12.85 1.29 -13.21
N ALA A 12 12.07 1.15 -12.14
CA ALA A 12 11.49 2.30 -11.44
C ALA A 12 12.55 3.17 -10.74
N MET A 13 13.63 2.57 -10.23
CA MET A 13 14.77 3.32 -9.68
C MET A 13 15.46 4.14 -10.77
N GLU A 14 15.74 3.53 -11.92
CA GLU A 14 16.47 4.15 -13.03
C GLU A 14 15.65 5.25 -13.73
N GLN A 15 14.36 5.01 -13.95
CA GLN A 15 13.52 5.92 -14.73
C GLN A 15 12.85 7.01 -13.89
N LEU A 16 12.55 6.73 -12.62
CA LEU A 16 11.74 7.62 -11.78
C LEU A 16 12.48 8.09 -10.52
N GLY A 17 13.72 7.64 -10.29
CA GLY A 17 14.45 7.92 -9.05
C GLY A 17 13.79 7.32 -7.82
N ALA A 18 12.98 6.27 -8.00
CA ALA A 18 12.20 5.69 -6.92
C ALA A 18 13.10 5.00 -5.89
N HIS A 19 12.73 5.08 -4.61
CA HIS A 19 13.44 4.36 -3.56
C HIS A 19 12.87 2.94 -3.39
N PRO A 20 13.69 1.87 -3.48
CA PRO A 20 13.21 0.51 -3.24
C PRO A 20 12.89 0.32 -1.75
N ILE A 21 11.79 -0.37 -1.46
CA ILE A 21 11.37 -0.75 -0.11
C ILE A 21 11.16 -2.26 -0.11
N ALA A 22 11.51 -2.94 0.99
CA ALA A 22 11.24 -4.36 1.14
C ALA A 22 9.73 -4.63 1.25
N ASN A 23 9.26 -5.74 0.68
CA ASN A 23 7.83 -6.07 0.62
C ASN A 23 7.17 -6.11 2.02
N ASP A 24 7.89 -6.59 3.04
CA ASP A 24 7.44 -6.69 4.42
C ASP A 24 7.40 -5.33 5.15
N ALA A 25 8.22 -4.38 4.72
CA ALA A 25 8.26 -3.02 5.25
C ALA A 25 7.29 -2.06 4.55
N LEU A 26 6.73 -2.42 3.38
CA LEU A 26 5.94 -1.52 2.54
C LEU A 26 4.80 -0.84 3.28
N LEU A 27 4.02 -1.60 4.07
CA LEU A 27 2.81 -1.11 4.74
C LEU A 27 3.11 -0.22 5.96
N SER A 28 4.27 -0.41 6.59
CA SER A 28 4.69 0.35 7.77
C SER A 28 5.63 1.51 7.43
N THR A 29 6.06 1.62 6.17
CA THR A 29 6.89 2.73 5.72
C THR A 29 6.08 4.03 5.68
N PRO A 30 6.54 5.11 6.34
CA PRO A 30 5.87 6.41 6.26
C PRO A 30 5.75 6.92 4.83
N CYS A 31 4.54 7.31 4.44
CA CYS A 31 4.26 7.96 3.16
C CYS A 31 2.97 8.76 3.28
N ASP A 32 2.71 9.71 2.38
CA ASP A 32 1.44 10.44 2.41
C ASP A 32 0.30 9.57 1.84
N ILE A 33 0.58 8.85 0.76
CA ILE A 33 -0.38 8.01 0.03
C ILE A 33 0.22 6.62 -0.20
N LEU A 34 -0.50 5.59 0.24
CA LEU A 34 -0.22 4.21 -0.13
C LEU A 34 -1.02 3.84 -1.38
N ALA A 35 -0.32 3.39 -2.43
CA ALA A 35 -0.94 2.97 -3.69
C ALA A 35 -0.74 1.46 -3.93
N PRO A 36 -1.64 0.59 -3.43
CA PRO A 36 -1.59 -0.84 -3.72
C PRO A 36 -2.03 -1.10 -5.17
N CYS A 37 -1.08 -1.51 -6.02
CA CYS A 37 -1.31 -1.74 -7.46
C CYS A 37 -1.01 -3.18 -7.93
N GLY A 38 -0.57 -4.05 -7.02
CA GLY A 38 -0.24 -5.45 -7.31
C GLY A 38 -1.38 -6.39 -6.94
N LEU A 39 -1.20 -7.14 -5.85
CA LEU A 39 -2.20 -8.09 -5.36
C LEU A 39 -3.35 -7.37 -4.64
N GLY A 40 -4.55 -7.93 -4.78
CA GLY A 40 -5.72 -7.58 -3.97
C GLY A 40 -5.62 -8.10 -2.53
N ALA A 41 -6.64 -7.81 -1.72
CA ALA A 41 -6.84 -8.28 -0.35
C ALA A 41 -5.68 -7.98 0.63
N VAL A 42 -4.89 -6.95 0.35
CA VAL A 42 -3.76 -6.53 1.19
C VAL A 42 -4.24 -5.82 2.46
N LEU A 43 -5.43 -5.20 2.44
CA LEU A 43 -5.99 -4.47 3.56
C LEU A 43 -6.91 -5.37 4.39
N ASN A 44 -6.46 -5.67 5.61
CA ASN A 44 -7.15 -6.39 6.66
C ASN A 44 -6.89 -5.70 8.00
N ARG A 45 -7.45 -6.21 9.09
CA ARG A 45 -7.32 -5.57 10.41
C ARG A 45 -5.86 -5.38 10.85
N GLN A 46 -5.01 -6.36 10.60
CA GLN A 46 -3.60 -6.32 10.99
C GLN A 46 -2.78 -5.40 10.11
N SER A 47 -3.01 -5.40 8.79
CA SER A 47 -2.28 -4.53 7.88
C SER A 47 -2.73 -3.07 7.99
N VAL A 48 -4.03 -2.82 8.15
CA VAL A 48 -4.54 -1.48 8.44
C VAL A 48 -3.81 -0.92 9.64
N ALA A 49 -3.75 -1.65 10.77
CA ALA A 49 -3.04 -1.24 12.01
C ALA A 49 -1.59 -0.73 11.79
N GLN A 50 -0.90 -1.19 10.75
CA GLN A 50 0.49 -0.82 10.46
C GLN A 50 0.63 0.41 9.56
N LEU A 51 -0.44 0.82 8.87
CA LEU A 51 -0.39 1.92 7.90
C LEU A 51 0.10 3.22 8.53
N ARG A 52 1.01 3.89 7.82
CA ARG A 52 1.53 5.21 8.19
C ARG A 52 1.34 6.19 7.03
N CYS A 53 0.08 6.32 6.58
CA CYS A 53 -0.33 7.21 5.50
C CYS A 53 -1.63 7.94 5.81
N ALA A 54 -1.89 9.01 5.04
CA ALA A 54 -3.13 9.78 5.12
C ALA A 54 -4.20 9.25 4.15
N ALA A 55 -3.79 8.57 3.06
CA ALA A 55 -4.70 7.99 2.09
C ALA A 55 -4.21 6.66 1.53
N VAL A 56 -5.17 5.81 1.14
CA VAL A 56 -4.96 4.63 0.29
C VAL A 56 -5.72 4.86 -1.02
N ALA A 57 -5.00 4.84 -2.13
CA ALA A 57 -5.57 5.00 -3.48
C ALA A 57 -4.70 4.22 -4.48
N GLY A 58 -5.21 3.11 -5.01
CA GLY A 58 -4.45 2.21 -5.86
C GLY A 58 -5.31 1.41 -6.84
N SER A 59 -4.66 0.77 -7.81
CA SER A 59 -5.34 0.07 -8.91
C SER A 59 -5.63 -1.41 -8.64
N ALA A 60 -5.22 -1.96 -7.50
CA ALA A 60 -5.46 -3.37 -7.20
C ALA A 60 -6.98 -3.64 -7.07
N SER A 61 -7.44 -4.75 -7.63
CA SER A 61 -8.82 -5.20 -7.46
C SER A 61 -9.03 -5.80 -6.07
N ALA A 62 -10.17 -5.50 -5.45
CA ALA A 62 -10.56 -6.04 -4.14
C ALA A 62 -9.51 -5.85 -3.02
N GLN A 63 -9.05 -4.62 -2.79
CA GLN A 63 -8.00 -4.32 -1.79
C GLN A 63 -8.37 -4.70 -0.35
N LEU A 64 -9.65 -4.57 -0.01
CA LEU A 64 -10.19 -4.92 1.31
C LEU A 64 -10.49 -6.42 1.40
N THR A 65 -10.05 -7.10 2.46
CA THR A 65 -10.48 -8.48 2.72
C THR A 65 -11.96 -8.57 3.07
N HIS A 66 -12.50 -7.54 3.75
CA HIS A 66 -13.91 -7.38 4.09
C HIS A 66 -14.29 -5.90 4.07
N LEU A 67 -15.54 -5.58 3.77
CA LEU A 67 -16.01 -4.18 3.72
C LEU A 67 -15.82 -3.44 5.04
N GLN A 68 -15.93 -4.13 6.19
CA GLN A 68 -15.69 -3.59 7.54
C GLN A 68 -14.25 -3.08 7.78
N VAL A 69 -13.32 -3.40 6.89
CA VAL A 69 -11.95 -2.85 6.94
C VAL A 69 -11.96 -1.37 6.55
N ALA A 70 -12.92 -0.92 5.73
CA ALA A 70 -13.10 0.49 5.39
C ALA A 70 -13.41 1.32 6.66
N ASP A 71 -14.25 0.82 7.56
CA ASP A 71 -14.58 1.49 8.81
C ASP A 71 -13.33 1.70 9.70
N GLN A 72 -12.36 0.78 9.63
CA GLN A 72 -11.10 0.91 10.39
C GLN A 72 -10.15 1.94 9.76
N LEU A 73 -10.17 2.09 8.43
CA LEU A 73 -9.45 3.16 7.74
C LEU A 73 -10.06 4.52 8.12
N GLU A 74 -11.39 4.63 8.04
CA GLU A 74 -12.13 5.85 8.40
C GLU A 74 -11.91 6.23 9.87
N ALA A 75 -12.05 5.28 10.81
CA ALA A 75 -11.83 5.52 12.24
C ALA A 75 -10.41 6.01 12.57
N ARG A 76 -9.46 5.76 11.66
CA ARG A 76 -8.07 6.22 11.76
C ARG A 76 -7.79 7.50 10.98
N GLY A 77 -8.80 8.08 10.33
CA GLY A 77 -8.64 9.26 9.48
C GLY A 77 -7.87 8.98 8.19
N ILE A 78 -7.82 7.73 7.74
CA ILE A 78 -7.17 7.36 6.48
C ILE A 78 -8.24 7.38 5.38
N LEU A 79 -8.05 8.25 4.40
CA LEU A 79 -8.93 8.30 3.22
C LEU A 79 -8.75 7.03 2.39
N TYR A 80 -9.86 6.41 1.98
CA TYR A 80 -9.85 5.27 1.04
C TYR A 80 -10.64 5.67 -0.22
N ALA A 81 -9.98 5.61 -1.38
CA ALA A 81 -10.52 6.08 -2.67
C ALA A 81 -10.30 5.07 -3.81
#